data_AF-A0A7H4MWK2-F1
#
_entry.id   AF-A0A7H4MWK2-F1
#
_cell.length_a   1.000
_cell.length_b   1.000
_cell.length_c   1.000
_cell.angle_alpha   90.00
_cell.angle_beta   90.00
_cell.angle_gamma   90.00
#
_symmetry.space_group_name_H-M   'P 1'
#
loop_
_entity.id
_entity.type
_entity.pdbx_description
1 polymer ?
#
loop_
_entity_poly.entity_id
_entity_poly.type
_entity_poly.pdbx_seq_one_letter_code
_entity_poly.pdbx_strand_id
1 'polypeptide(L)' 'MNLSEDGVLVMQLEQRRLLIRVQNIDDLEKIYKLLISTQ' A
#
# COMPACT_ATOMS: atom_id res chain seq x y z
N MET A 1 0.29 7.38 2.75
CA MET A 1 0.82 6.07 2.33
C MET A 1 2.23 6.32 1.81
N ASN A 2 3.19 5.46 2.12
CA ASN A 2 4.58 5.57 1.64
C ASN A 2 5.05 4.21 1.10
N LEU A 3 5.87 4.19 0.06
CA LEU A 3 6.50 2.97 -0.47
C LEU A 3 7.99 3.00 -0.11
N SER A 4 8.52 1.93 0.47
CA SER A 4 9.95 1.77 0.72
C SER A 4 10.69 1.31 -0.54
N GLU A 5 12.00 1.53 -0.59
CA GLU A 5 12.88 1.03 -1.66
C GLU A 5 12.79 -0.50 -1.82
N ASP A 6 12.59 -1.22 -0.71
CA ASP A 6 12.45 -2.68 -0.68
C ASP A 6 11.05 -3.19 -1.13
N GLY A 7 10.21 -2.31 -1.68
CA GLY A 7 8.87 -2.62 -2.15
C GLY A 7 7.85 -2.88 -1.04
N VAL A 8 7.96 -2.23 0.12
CA VAL A 8 6.96 -2.32 1.20
C VAL A 8 6.10 -1.06 1.23
N LEU A 9 4.79 -1.22 0.98
CA LEU A 9 3.81 -0.17 1.18
C LEU A 9 3.46 -0.07 2.67
N VAL A 10 3.64 1.12 3.22
CA VAL A 10 3.34 1.46 4.62
C VAL A 10 2.13 2.38 4.66
N MET A 11 1.10 1.94 5.38
CA MET A 11 -0.07 2.77 5.69
C MET A 11 -0.18 2.98 7.20
N GLN A 12 -0.24 4.25 7.59
CA GLN A 12 -0.48 4.63 8.98
C GLN A 12 -1.99 4.70 9.20
N LEU A 13 -2.52 3.78 10.01
CA LEU A 13 -3.87 3.86 10.56
C LEU A 13 -3.78 4.45 11.98
N GLU A 14 -4.91 4.90 12.53
CA GLU A 14 -4.93 5.58 13.84
C GLU A 14 -4.26 4.77 14.96
N GLN A 15 -4.44 3.44 14.97
CA GLN A 15 -3.91 2.59 16.05
C GLN A 15 -2.81 1.62 15.64
N ARG A 16 -2.52 1.50 14.34
CA ARG A 16 -1.52 0.55 13.85
C ARG A 16 -0.97 0.91 12.48
N ARG A 17 0.19 0.35 12.16
CA ARG A 17 0.74 0.36 10.81
C ARG A 17 0.30 -0.89 10.07
N LEU A 18 -0.17 -0.72 8.85
CA LEU A 18 -0.37 -1.81 7.90
C LEU A 18 0.84 -1.84 6.97
N LEU A 19 1.52 -2.99 6.93
CA LEU A 19 2.68 -3.25 6.08
C LEU A 19 2.29 -4.24 4.99
N ILE A 20 2.44 -3.85 3.73
CA ILE A 20 2.10 -4.69 2.58
C ILE A 20 3.35 -4.84 1.71
N ARG A 21 3.81 -6.07 1.48
CA ARG A 21 4.89 -6.34 0.52
C ARG A 21 4.33 -6.31 -0.90
N VAL A 22 4.88 -5.44 -1.72
CA VAL A 22 4.57 -5.27 -3.13
C VAL A 22 5.61 -6.05 -3.93
N GLN A 23 5.19 -7.14 -4.57
CA GLN A 23 6.10 -8.00 -5.35
C GLN A 23 6.48 -7.37 -6.70
N ASN A 24 5.59 -6.59 -7.28
CA ASN A 24 5.81 -5.90 -8.54
C ASN A 24 5.30 -4.46 -8.41
N ILE A 25 6.18 -3.48 -8.64
CA ILE A 25 5.85 -2.06 -8.39
C ILE A 25 4.72 -1.57 -9.28
N ASP A 26 4.53 -2.18 -10.46
CA ASP A 26 3.42 -1.92 -11.37
C ASP A 26 2.05 -2.29 -10.76
N ASP A 27 2.01 -3.13 -9.71
CA ASP A 27 0.79 -3.49 -9.00
C ASP A 27 0.34 -2.43 -7.97
N LEU A 28 1.16 -1.40 -7.71
CA LEU A 28 0.82 -0.31 -6.80
C LEU A 28 -0.47 0.42 -7.26
N GLU A 29 -0.67 0.57 -8.57
CA GLU A 29 -1.87 1.19 -9.13
C GLU A 29 -3.13 0.34 -8.85
N LYS A 30 -3.02 -0.99 -8.89
CA LYS A 30 -4.13 -1.91 -8.56
C LYS A 30 -4.47 -1.83 -7.08
N ILE A 31 -3.46 -1.79 -6.21
CA ILE A 31 -3.63 -1.62 -4.76
C ILE A 31 -4.34 -0.29 -4.47
N TYR A 32 -3.91 0.80 -5.10
CA TYR A 32 -4.54 2.11 -4.94
C TYR A 32 -6.00 2.11 -5.39
N LYS A 33 -6.30 1.54 -6.57
CA LYS A 33 -7.68 1.41 -7.07
C LYS A 33 -8.55 0.61 -6.12
N LEU A 34 -8.06 -0.50 -5.56
CA LEU A 34 -8.78 -1.31 -4.58
C LEU A 34 -9.14 -0.51 -3.32
N LEU A 35 -8.19 0.26 -2.78
CA LEU A 35 -8.39 1.05 -1.56
C LEU A 35 -9.40 2.19 -1.75
N ILE A 36 -9.50 2.75 -2.95
CA ILE A 36 -10.41 3.88 -3.25
C ILE A 36 -11.76 3.41 -3.75
N SER A 37 -11.83 2.27 -4.43
CA SER A 37 -13.09 1.70 -4.92
C SER A 37 -14.00 1.18 -3.81
N THR A 38 -13.55 1.22 -2.55
CA THR A 38 -14.33 0.83 -1.37
C THR A 38 -15.06 2.00 -0.69
N GLN A 39 -15.10 3.19 -1.30
CA GLN A 39 -15.92 4.32 -0.85
C GLN A 39 -17.37 4.26 -1.34
#